data_AF-A0A9E7ALL6-F1
#
_entry.id   AF-A0A9E7ALL6-F1
#
_cell.length_a   1.000
_cell.length_b   1.000
_cell.length_c   1.000
_cell.angle_alpha   90.00
_cell.angle_beta   90.00
_cell.angle_gamma   90.00
#
_symmetry.space_group_name_H-M   'P 1'
#
loop_
_entity.id
_entity.type
_entity.pdbx_description
1 polymer ?
#
loop_
_entity_poly.entity_id
_entity_poly.type
_entity_poly.pdbx_seq_one_letter_code
_entity_poly.pdbx_strand_id
1 'polypeptide(L)'
;MLNDLATRLTLPGLPEWTGLVALLVLLLLAVCLLVMPFSVFGLKGRLDSIEAQLDDLRAELRVIAARQPDARREGWDAAPPPAETYPPATSAGRAEPRISWPRQS
;
A
#
# COMPACT_ATOMS: atom_id res chain seq x y z
N MET A 1 -8.31 -29.04 -32.06
CA MET A 1 -7.04 -28.41 -31.61
C MET A 1 -7.08 -28.02 -30.14
N LEU A 2 -8.08 -27.28 -29.65
CA LEU A 2 -8.26 -27.01 -28.20
C LEU A 2 -8.43 -28.29 -27.35
N ASN A 3 -9.14 -29.27 -27.90
CA ASN A 3 -9.29 -30.59 -27.25
C ASN A 3 -7.96 -31.33 -27.09
N ASP A 4 -7.05 -31.18 -28.07
CA ASP A 4 -5.73 -31.83 -28.07
C ASP A 4 -4.78 -31.20 -27.03
N LEU A 5 -4.90 -29.87 -26.84
CA LEU A 5 -4.22 -29.15 -25.77
C LEU A 5 -4.72 -29.59 -24.39
N ALA A 6 -6.04 -29.72 -24.22
CA ALA A 6 -6.61 -30.20 -22.95
C ALA A 6 -6.08 -31.59 -22.57
N THR A 7 -6.03 -32.53 -23.52
CA THR A 7 -5.53 -33.89 -23.29
C THR A 7 -4.04 -33.95 -22.95
N ARG A 8 -3.23 -33.01 -23.49
CA ARG A 8 -1.79 -32.92 -23.14
C ARG A 8 -1.56 -32.33 -21.74
N LEU A 9 -2.49 -31.52 -21.25
CA LEU A 9 -2.45 -30.96 -19.88
C LEU A 9 -3.02 -31.90 -18.83
N THR A 10 -3.80 -32.91 -19.21
CA THR A 10 -4.27 -33.94 -18.28
C THR A 10 -3.17 -34.96 -18.04
N LEU A 11 -2.55 -34.92 -16.86
CA LEU A 11 -1.68 -35.99 -16.36
C LEU A 11 -2.47 -37.31 -16.28
N PRO A 12 -1.91 -38.46 -16.70
CA PRO A 12 -2.59 -39.75 -16.67
C PRO A 12 -2.92 -40.12 -15.21
N GLY A 13 -4.19 -39.95 -14.83
CA GLY A 13 -4.69 -40.17 -13.46
C GLY A 13 -5.56 -39.03 -12.89
N LEU A 14 -5.68 -37.88 -13.57
CA LEU A 14 -6.54 -36.77 -13.13
C LEU A 14 -7.82 -36.63 -13.98
N PRO A 15 -8.94 -36.16 -13.40
CA PRO A 15 -10.21 -36.03 -14.10
C PRO A 15 -10.12 -35.12 -15.34
N GLU A 16 -10.92 -35.43 -16.36
CA GLU A 16 -11.00 -34.69 -17.62
C GLU A 16 -11.33 -33.19 -17.46
N TRP A 17 -12.03 -32.80 -16.39
CA TRP A 17 -12.33 -31.39 -16.08
C TRP A 17 -11.08 -30.57 -15.70
N THR A 18 -9.98 -31.23 -15.27
CA THR A 18 -8.76 -30.55 -14.84
C THR A 18 -8.06 -29.83 -15.99
N GLY A 19 -8.09 -30.40 -17.20
CA GLY A 19 -7.58 -29.76 -18.41
C GLY A 19 -8.33 -28.47 -18.74
N LEU A 20 -9.66 -28.47 -18.62
CA LEU A 20 -10.49 -27.27 -18.80
C LEU A 20 -10.20 -26.21 -17.74
N VAL A 21 -10.06 -26.60 -16.47
CA VAL A 21 -9.70 -25.67 -15.39
C VAL A 21 -8.30 -25.09 -15.59
N ALA A 22 -7.32 -25.91 -15.96
CA ALA A 22 -5.96 -25.44 -16.24
C ALA A 22 -5.94 -24.46 -17.41
N LEU A 23 -6.71 -24.73 -18.47
CA LEU A 23 -6.84 -23.84 -19.63
C LEU A 23 -7.53 -22.52 -19.24
N LEU A 24 -8.57 -22.57 -18.41
CA LEU A 24 -9.24 -21.38 -17.89
C LEU A 24 -8.29 -20.53 -17.03
N VAL A 25 -7.51 -21.13 -16.14
CA VAL A 25 -6.53 -20.44 -15.31
C VAL A 25 -5.43 -19.82 -16.18
N LEU A 26 -4.93 -20.54 -17.18
CA LEU A 26 -3.91 -20.03 -18.09
C LEU A 26 -4.43 -18.86 -18.95
N LEU A 27 -5.69 -18.92 -19.38
CA LEU A 27 -6.37 -17.83 -20.07
C LEU A 27 -6.53 -16.60 -19.16
N LEU A 28 -6.99 -16.79 -17.92
CA LEU A 28 -7.09 -15.71 -16.93
C LEU A 28 -5.71 -15.09 -16.66
N LEU A 29 -4.66 -15.91 -16.54
CA LEU A 29 -3.30 -15.44 -16.34
C LEU A 29 -2.81 -14.60 -17.53
N ALA A 30 -3.09 -15.04 -18.76
CA ALA A 30 -2.76 -14.28 -19.97
C ALA A 30 -3.50 -12.94 -20.03
N VAL A 31 -4.79 -12.91 -19.68
CA VAL A 31 -5.57 -11.66 -19.57
C VAL A 31 -5.01 -10.77 -18.48
N CYS A 32 -4.67 -11.33 -17.31
CA CYS A 32 -4.09 -10.59 -16.21
C CYS A 32 -2.70 -10.04 -16.58
N LEU A 33 -1.90 -10.79 -17.33
CA LEU A 33 -0.63 -10.34 -17.92
C LEU A 33 -0.83 -9.25 -18.97
N LEU A 34 -1.98 -9.22 -19.67
CA LEU A 34 -2.33 -8.19 -20.62
C LEU A 34 -2.87 -6.92 -19.93
N VAL A 35 -3.54 -7.07 -18.78
CA VAL A 35 -3.98 -5.95 -17.92
C VAL A 35 -2.83 -5.39 -17.07
N MET A 36 -1.86 -6.23 -16.69
CA MET A 36 -0.65 -5.87 -15.94
C MET A 36 0.13 -4.69 -16.53
N PRO A 37 0.44 -4.58 -17.84
CA PRO A 37 1.08 -3.39 -18.38
C PRO A 37 0.19 -2.16 -18.17
N PHE A 38 -1.13 -2.26 -18.31
CA PHE A 38 -2.01 -1.12 -18.05
C PHE A 38 -2.07 -0.74 -16.55
N SER A 39 -2.00 -1.69 -15.63
CA SER A 39 -1.88 -1.43 -14.19
C SER A 39 -0.51 -0.85 -13.80
N VAL A 40 0.58 -1.37 -14.38
CA VAL A 40 1.95 -0.91 -14.08
C VAL A 40 2.25 0.44 -14.72
N PHE A 41 1.79 0.69 -15.96
CA PHE A 41 1.91 2.00 -16.61
C PHE A 41 0.91 3.03 -16.04
N GLY A 42 -0.27 2.60 -15.61
CA GLY A 42 -1.30 3.46 -15.01
C GLY A 42 -0.94 3.97 -13.61
N LEU A 43 -0.42 3.10 -12.72
CA LEU A 43 0.04 3.54 -11.39
C LEU A 43 1.32 4.38 -11.47
N LYS A 44 2.25 4.07 -12.39
CA LYS A 44 3.50 4.83 -12.53
C LYS A 44 3.24 6.28 -12.97
N GLY A 45 2.38 6.50 -13.96
CA GLY A 45 1.99 7.86 -14.37
C GLY A 45 1.21 8.63 -13.31
N ARG A 46 0.43 7.95 -12.46
CA ARG A 46 -0.22 8.57 -11.31
C ARG A 46 0.79 8.92 -10.21
N LEU A 47 1.75 8.06 -9.93
CA LEU A 47 2.85 8.34 -8.99
C LEU A 47 3.69 9.52 -9.46
N ASP A 48 4.11 9.56 -10.72
CA ASP A 48 4.88 10.69 -11.27
C ASP A 48 4.11 12.01 -11.13
N SER A 49 2.78 11.99 -11.35
CA SER A 49 1.93 13.17 -11.16
C SER A 49 1.79 13.58 -9.69
N ILE A 50 1.76 12.62 -8.77
CA ILE A 50 1.66 12.85 -7.32
C ILE A 50 3.00 13.36 -6.79
N GLU A 51 4.13 12.87 -7.30
CA GLU A 51 5.47 13.34 -6.95
C GLU A 51 5.67 14.80 -7.35
N ALA A 52 5.26 15.16 -8.58
CA ALA A 52 5.26 16.55 -9.03
C ALA A 52 4.38 17.45 -8.15
N GLN A 53 3.19 16.97 -7.76
CA GLN A 53 2.30 17.71 -6.84
C GLN A 53 2.89 17.84 -5.43
N LEU A 54 3.59 16.81 -4.95
CA LEU A 54 4.22 16.82 -3.63
C LEU A 54 5.35 17.84 -3.55
N ASP A 55 6.15 17.95 -4.61
CA ASP A 55 7.24 18.94 -4.68
C ASP A 55 6.72 20.37 -4.69
N ASP A 56 5.62 20.62 -5.40
CA ASP A 56 4.95 21.92 -5.43
C ASP A 56 4.38 22.29 -4.04
N LEU A 57 3.63 21.38 -3.41
CA LEU A 57 3.13 21.56 -2.05
C LEU A 57 4.26 21.77 -1.03
N ARG A 58 5.39 21.08 -1.21
CA ARG A 58 6.56 21.23 -0.34
C ARG A 58 7.23 22.59 -0.54
N ALA A 59 7.23 23.13 -1.75
CA ALA A 59 7.70 24.49 -2.03
C ALA A 59 6.79 25.54 -1.38
N GLU A 60 5.47 25.37 -1.49
CA GLU A 60 4.49 26.23 -0.82
C GLU A 60 4.66 26.23 0.70
N LEU A 61 4.81 25.04 1.31
CA LEU A 61 5.05 24.92 2.75
C LEU A 61 6.33 25.62 3.19
N ARG A 62 7.41 25.55 2.41
CA ARG A 62 8.66 26.28 2.73
C ARG A 62 8.44 27.79 2.74
N VAL A 63 7.64 28.31 1.81
CA VAL A 63 7.31 29.74 1.76
C VAL A 63 6.44 30.15 2.96
N ILE A 64 5.43 29.35 3.30
CA ILE A 64 4.57 29.62 4.47
C ILE A 64 5.37 29.53 5.77
N ALA A 65 6.21 28.51 5.92
CA ALA A 65 7.07 28.33 7.10
C ALA A 65 8.12 29.44 7.23
N ALA A 66 8.71 29.90 6.12
CA ALA A 66 9.64 31.03 6.12
C ALA A 66 8.97 32.34 6.54
N ARG A 67 7.66 32.47 6.29
CA ARG A 67 6.85 33.62 6.74
C ARG A 67 6.33 33.49 8.18
N GLN A 68 6.45 32.32 8.82
CA GLN A 68 6.11 32.10 10.25
C GLN A 68 7.35 31.75 11.11
N PRO A 69 8.36 32.63 11.21
CA PRO A 69 9.53 32.34 12.05
C PRO A 69 9.23 32.34 13.57
N ASP A 70 8.11 32.96 14.01
CA ASP A 70 7.89 33.24 15.43
C ASP A 70 6.94 32.24 16.14
N ALA A 71 5.93 31.68 15.46
CA ALA A 71 4.94 30.80 16.10
C ALA A 71 5.47 29.40 16.48
N ARG A 72 6.54 28.91 15.83
CA ARG A 72 7.09 27.56 16.06
C ARG A 72 8.08 27.48 17.23
N ARG A 73 8.71 28.59 17.61
CA ARG A 73 9.68 28.62 18.73
C ARG A 73 8.99 28.68 20.08
N GLU A 74 7.89 29.44 20.20
CA GLU A 74 7.19 29.61 21.49
C GLU A 74 6.51 28.33 22.00
N GLY A 75 6.10 27.40 21.13
CA GLY A 75 5.40 26.17 21.55
C GLY A 75 6.31 24.99 21.90
N TRP A 76 7.56 24.96 21.41
CA TRP A 76 8.50 23.86 21.66
C TRP A 76 9.44 24.15 22.86
N ASP A 77 9.72 25.43 23.12
CA ASP A 77 10.54 25.87 24.26
C ASP A 77 9.67 26.25 25.48
N ALA A 78 8.35 26.14 25.40
CA ALA A 78 7.48 26.25 26.56
C ALA A 78 7.77 25.09 27.52
N ALA A 79 8.28 25.43 28.70
CA ALA A 79 8.59 24.53 29.80
C ALA A 79 7.53 23.42 29.97
N PRO A 80 7.91 22.20 30.39
CA PRO A 80 6.95 21.13 30.63
C PRO A 80 5.83 21.68 31.52
N PRO A 81 4.54 21.43 31.19
CA PRO A 81 3.44 21.86 32.05
C PRO A 81 3.70 21.31 33.46
N PRO A 82 3.41 22.09 34.52
CA PRO A 82 3.56 21.61 35.88
C PRO A 82 2.86 20.26 35.96
N ALA A 83 3.52 19.26 36.55
CA ALA A 83 3.01 17.91 36.67
C ALA A 83 1.71 17.91 37.49
N GLU A 84 0.60 18.25 36.83
CA GLU A 84 -0.73 17.93 37.31
C GLU A 84 -0.74 16.43 37.41
N THR A 85 -0.91 15.98 38.66
CA THR A 85 -0.99 14.58 39.02
C THR A 85 -2.20 14.00 38.29
N TYR A 86 -1.96 13.39 37.12
CA TYR A 86 -3.00 12.66 36.42
C TYR A 86 -3.47 11.52 37.34
N PRO A 87 -4.79 11.38 37.60
CA PRO A 87 -5.29 10.18 38.25
C PRO A 87 -4.92 8.97 37.39
N PRO A 88 -4.62 7.80 37.99
CA PRO A 88 -4.21 6.63 37.22
C PRO A 88 -5.30 6.32 36.20
N ALA A 89 -4.95 6.41 34.92
CA ALA A 89 -5.82 5.99 33.85
C ALA A 89 -6.05 4.48 34.03
N THR A 90 -7.20 4.11 34.60
CA THR A 90 -7.69 2.74 34.54
C THR A 90 -7.67 2.33 33.07
N SER A 91 -6.87 1.31 32.76
CA SER A 91 -6.66 0.73 31.45
C SER A 91 -7.91 -0.01 30.96
N ALA A 92 -9.01 0.71 30.78
CA ALA A 92 -10.20 0.20 30.14
C ALA A 92 -10.04 0.35 28.62
N GLY A 93 -9.54 -0.71 27.99
CA GLY A 93 -9.94 -1.05 26.61
C GLY A 93 -9.42 -0.17 25.48
N ARG A 94 -8.12 0.11 25.41
CA ARG A 94 -7.50 0.41 24.12
C ARG A 94 -6.96 -0.88 23.52
N ALA A 95 -7.79 -1.53 22.71
CA ALA A 95 -7.33 -2.58 21.81
C ALA A 95 -6.46 -1.92 20.74
N GLU A 96 -5.16 -1.83 21.00
CA GLU A 96 -4.21 -1.45 19.96
C GLU A 96 -4.19 -2.54 18.88
N PRO A 97 -4.39 -2.20 17.60
CA PRO A 97 -4.16 -3.15 16.53
C PRO A 97 -2.66 -3.42 16.47
N ARG A 98 -2.24 -4.65 16.78
CA ARG A 98 -0.86 -5.09 16.67
C ARG A 98 -0.43 -5.07 15.22
N ILE A 99 0.19 -3.98 14.79
CA ILE A 99 0.86 -3.89 13.49
C ILE A 99 2.18 -4.66 13.63
N SER A 100 2.22 -5.89 13.10
CA SER A 100 3.45 -6.68 13.01
C SER A 100 4.24 -6.25 11.79
N TRP A 101 5.23 -5.39 11.98
CA TRP A 101 6.22 -5.09 10.96
C TRP A 101 7.13 -6.31 10.75
N PRO A 102 7.35 -6.79 9.51
CA PRO A 102 8.31 -7.85 9.26
C PRO A 102 9.72 -7.32 9.52
N ARG A 103 10.42 -7.93 10.48
CA ARG A 103 11.86 -7.68 10.72
C ARG A 103 12.63 -8.14 9.48
N GLN A 104 13.33 -7.21 8.85
CA GLN A 104 14.32 -7.51 7.81
C GLN A 104 15.49 -8.24 8.49
N SER A 105 15.70 -9.50 8.09
CA SER A 105 16.88 -10.31 8.42
C SER A 105 18.01 -10.04 7.44
#